data_AF-A0A258AXB3-F1
#
_entry.id   AF-A0A258AXB3-F1
#
_cell.length_a   1.000
_cell.length_b   1.000
_cell.length_c   1.000
_cell.angle_alpha   90.00
_cell.angle_beta   90.00
_cell.angle_gamma   90.00
#
_symmetry.space_group_name_H-M   'P 1'
#
loop_
_entity.id
_entity.type
_entity.pdbx_description
1 polymer ?
#
loop_
_entity_poly.entity_id
_entity_poly.type
_entity_poly.pdbx_seq_one_letter_code
_entity_poly.pdbx_strand_id
1 'polypeptide(L)'
;MTPAQFEKHIEPRWQKLEKLLNEAEQPQPTAAVEDLPATFRQVCHDLSVAQHRMSPQRLTQQLNALAIRGYRVLERHSAGGWEAFLRLFLVEFPQAVRADWKLFWWCAALFYLPAVLIAVITPSHPEWAMSLLGPDGMVQIESMYGEDSKPSDYVRESFGSGFAAFCFYIWNNVSIDFRTFAGGILGGVGALFVLLFNSLHLGAVFGYVHYSGNPLTLYTWVVAHGAPELTGVVISAMAGMRVGWSVLRPGRLERRAALVLAGRKALPLLIGAAILTSLAAVLEGFWSPMDLPPTIKFVAGGMCWLVVAVFLLFSGRRQADAT
;
A
#
# COMPACT_ATOMS: atom_id res chain seq x y z
N MET A 1 13.08 26.00 -49.52
CA MET A 1 14.19 25.51 -48.67
C MET A 1 14.39 24.04 -49.00
N THR A 2 15.57 23.65 -49.47
CA THR A 2 15.86 22.26 -49.85
C THR A 2 15.97 21.36 -48.60
N PRO A 3 15.85 20.03 -48.73
CA PRO A 3 16.03 19.11 -47.60
C PRO A 3 17.37 19.30 -46.86
N ALA A 4 18.46 19.53 -47.60
CA ALA A 4 19.78 19.79 -47.02
C ALA A 4 19.87 21.13 -46.28
N GLN A 5 19.20 22.18 -46.77
CA GLN A 5 19.10 23.46 -46.07
C GLN A 5 18.28 23.34 -44.78
N PHE A 6 17.25 22.48 -44.78
CA PHE A 6 16.45 22.18 -43.60
C PHE A 6 17.22 21.44 -42.53
N GLU A 7 17.94 20.39 -42.91
CA GLU A 7 18.81 19.65 -41.99
C GLU A 7 19.83 20.57 -41.30
N LYS A 8 20.54 21.39 -42.09
CA LYS A 8 21.53 22.36 -41.56
C LYS A 8 20.91 23.41 -40.62
N HIS A 9 19.63 23.76 -40.82
CA HIS A 9 18.95 24.73 -39.98
C HIS A 9 18.53 24.15 -38.61
N ILE A 10 18.13 22.87 -38.58
CA ILE A 10 17.70 22.21 -37.34
C ILE A 10 18.85 21.55 -36.58
N GLU A 11 19.97 21.28 -37.26
CA GLU A 11 21.19 20.67 -36.71
C GLU A 11 21.63 21.20 -35.34
N PRO A 12 21.75 22.52 -35.13
CA PRO A 12 22.17 23.04 -33.84
C PRO A 12 21.20 22.69 -32.70
N ARG A 13 19.89 22.55 -32.98
CA ARG A 13 18.86 22.30 -31.96
C ARG A 13 18.85 20.85 -31.49
N TRP A 14 18.95 19.90 -32.41
CA TRP A 14 18.97 18.49 -32.01
C TRP A 14 20.33 18.07 -31.42
N GLN A 15 21.44 18.68 -31.85
CA GLN A 15 22.73 18.55 -31.16
C GLN A 15 22.71 19.16 -29.75
N LYS A 16 22.07 20.32 -29.57
CA LYS A 16 21.86 20.90 -28.23
C LYS A 16 21.05 19.94 -27.33
N LEU A 17 19.96 19.38 -27.85
CA LEU A 17 19.17 18.39 -27.09
C LEU A 17 20.02 17.17 -26.73
N GLU A 18 20.77 16.60 -27.67
CA GLU A 18 21.62 15.44 -27.42
C GLU A 18 22.67 15.71 -26.33
N LYS A 19 23.30 16.88 -26.33
CA LYS A 19 24.22 17.30 -25.27
C LYS A 19 23.53 17.39 -23.91
N LEU A 20 22.39 18.07 -23.85
CA LEU A 20 21.61 18.21 -22.61
C LEU A 20 21.14 16.85 -22.07
N LEU A 21 20.76 15.91 -22.95
CA LEU A 21 20.38 14.56 -22.54
C LEU A 21 21.58 13.78 -21.99
N ASN A 22 22.74 13.87 -22.61
CA ASN A 22 23.95 13.20 -22.13
C ASN A 22 24.39 13.73 -20.76
N GLU A 23 24.21 15.02 -20.48
CA GLU A 23 24.49 15.62 -19.16
C GLU A 23 23.45 15.21 -18.11
N ALA A 24 22.16 15.20 -18.47
CA ALA A 24 21.07 14.81 -17.58
C ALA A 24 21.04 13.31 -17.25
N GLU A 25 21.65 12.46 -18.09
CA GLU A 25 21.81 11.03 -17.86
C GLU A 25 22.99 10.69 -16.91
N GLN A 26 23.85 11.66 -16.56
CA GLN A 26 24.96 11.44 -15.62
C GLN A 26 24.50 11.32 -14.15
N PRO A 27 25.27 10.63 -13.28
CA PRO A 27 24.92 10.43 -11.87
C PRO A 27 24.83 11.73 -11.04
N GLN A 28 25.54 12.78 -11.46
CA GLN A 28 25.52 14.12 -10.85
C GLN A 28 25.16 15.14 -11.93
N PRO A 29 23.87 15.37 -12.20
CA PRO A 29 23.45 16.34 -13.20
C PRO A 29 23.84 17.76 -12.75
N THR A 30 24.57 18.48 -13.59
CA THR A 30 24.81 19.93 -13.44
C THR A 30 23.51 20.70 -13.68
N ALA A 31 23.38 21.89 -13.08
CA ALA A 31 22.19 22.76 -13.15
C ALA A 31 21.75 23.21 -14.56
N ALA A 32 22.37 22.71 -15.63
CA ALA A 32 22.10 23.03 -17.03
C ALA A 32 20.80 22.39 -17.60
N VAL A 33 19.87 21.94 -16.76
CA VAL A 33 18.64 21.24 -17.19
C VAL A 33 17.45 22.19 -17.40
N GLU A 34 17.55 23.47 -17.06
CA GLU A 34 16.47 24.46 -17.25
C GLU A 34 16.03 24.58 -18.73
N ASP A 35 16.99 24.45 -19.66
CA ASP A 35 16.75 24.57 -21.10
C ASP A 35 16.20 23.27 -21.74
N LEU A 36 16.19 22.15 -21.01
CA LEU A 36 15.84 20.83 -21.56
C LEU A 36 14.38 20.77 -22.05
N PRO A 37 13.35 21.21 -21.29
CA PRO A 37 11.96 21.14 -21.75
C PRO A 37 11.69 22.03 -22.98
N ALA A 38 12.32 23.21 -23.04
CA ALA A 38 12.17 24.12 -24.17
C ALA A 38 12.82 23.54 -25.44
N THR A 39 14.04 23.02 -25.31
CA THR A 39 14.78 22.40 -26.43
C THR A 39 14.09 21.11 -26.91
N PHE A 40 13.57 20.30 -25.99
CA PHE A 40 12.79 19.09 -26.32
C PHE A 40 11.55 19.41 -27.17
N ARG A 41 10.74 20.41 -26.77
CA ARG A 41 9.55 20.82 -27.54
C ARG A 41 9.90 21.28 -28.95
N GLN A 42 11.01 21.99 -29.12
CA GLN A 42 11.49 22.43 -30.43
C GLN A 42 11.89 21.26 -31.33
N VAL A 43 12.58 20.23 -30.78
CA VAL A 43 12.95 19.03 -31.55
C VAL A 43 11.73 18.18 -31.91
N CYS A 44 10.72 18.07 -31.04
CA CYS A 44 9.45 17.41 -31.38
C CYS A 44 8.72 18.13 -32.52
N HIS A 45 8.73 19.46 -32.52
CA HIS A 45 8.20 20.25 -33.63
C HIS A 45 8.98 19.99 -34.93
N ASP A 46 10.32 19.98 -34.87
CA ASP A 46 11.16 19.71 -36.03
C ASP A 46 10.97 18.29 -36.58
N LEU A 47 10.76 17.29 -35.71
CA LEU A 47 10.41 15.93 -36.09
C LEU A 47 9.08 15.89 -36.85
N SER A 48 8.05 16.58 -36.35
CA SER A 48 6.74 16.67 -37.03
C SER A 48 6.87 17.29 -38.42
N VAL A 49 7.65 18.37 -38.55
CA VAL A 49 7.92 19.02 -39.85
C VAL A 49 8.72 18.11 -40.78
N ALA A 50 9.73 17.39 -40.26
CA ALA A 50 10.55 16.47 -41.03
C ALA A 50 9.75 15.29 -41.59
N GLN A 51 8.82 14.74 -40.79
CA GLN A 51 7.88 13.70 -41.19
C GLN A 51 6.92 14.18 -42.28
N HIS A 52 6.37 15.39 -42.12
CA HIS A 52 5.43 15.95 -43.09
C HIS A 52 6.08 16.27 -44.45
N ARG A 53 7.35 16.69 -44.45
CA ARG A 53 8.11 17.05 -45.66
C ARG A 53 8.76 15.87 -46.38
N MET A 54 8.52 14.63 -45.95
CA MET A 54 9.20 13.42 -46.47
C MET A 54 10.73 13.57 -46.48
N SER A 55 11.28 14.12 -45.38
CA SER A 55 12.74 14.27 -45.22
C SER A 55 13.44 12.90 -45.18
N PRO A 56 14.76 12.83 -45.43
CA PRO A 56 15.50 11.57 -45.43
C PRO A 56 15.22 10.71 -44.19
N GLN A 57 15.01 9.42 -44.39
CA GLN A 57 14.60 8.49 -43.32
C GLN A 57 15.58 8.43 -42.14
N ARG A 58 16.87 8.68 -42.40
CA ARG A 58 17.92 8.77 -41.37
C ARG A 58 17.65 9.90 -40.38
N LEU A 59 17.29 11.09 -40.88
CA LEU A 59 17.06 12.27 -40.06
C LEU A 59 15.82 12.11 -39.17
N THR A 60 14.73 11.59 -39.72
CA THR A 60 13.50 11.34 -38.96
C THR A 60 13.70 10.29 -37.87
N GLN A 61 14.47 9.23 -38.14
CA GLN A 61 14.82 8.23 -37.13
C GLN A 61 15.66 8.81 -36.00
N GLN A 62 16.65 9.65 -36.33
CA GLN A 62 17.52 10.28 -35.34
C GLN A 62 16.75 11.23 -34.41
N LEU A 63 15.92 12.11 -34.98
CA LEU A 63 15.08 13.02 -34.21
C LEU A 63 14.07 12.26 -33.33
N ASN A 64 13.51 11.16 -33.85
CA ASN A 64 12.60 10.31 -33.08
C ASN A 64 13.31 9.60 -31.91
N ALA A 65 14.54 9.12 -32.10
CA ALA A 65 15.34 8.53 -31.02
C ALA A 65 15.64 9.55 -29.92
N LEU A 66 15.98 10.79 -30.30
CA LEU A 66 16.20 11.88 -29.35
C LEU A 66 14.90 12.27 -28.61
N ALA A 67 13.75 12.27 -29.30
CA ALA A 67 12.46 12.53 -28.66
C ALA A 67 12.10 11.44 -27.63
N ILE A 68 12.33 10.17 -27.94
CA ILE A 68 12.09 9.07 -26.99
C ILE A 68 13.02 9.19 -25.77
N ARG A 69 14.31 9.49 -25.96
CA ARG A 69 15.25 9.72 -24.85
C ARG A 69 14.85 10.94 -24.01
N GLY A 70 14.52 12.05 -24.65
CA GLY A 70 14.10 13.27 -23.97
C GLY A 70 12.83 13.10 -23.14
N TYR A 71 11.86 12.35 -23.64
CA TYR A 71 10.67 12.00 -22.87
C TYR A 71 11.03 11.25 -21.58
N ARG A 72 11.91 10.23 -21.66
CA ARG A 72 12.34 9.46 -20.48
C ARG A 72 13.09 10.31 -19.45
N VAL A 73 13.97 11.19 -19.90
CA VAL A 73 14.75 12.06 -19.00
C VAL A 73 13.84 13.06 -18.30
N LEU A 74 12.92 13.70 -19.04
CA LEU A 74 11.96 14.64 -18.48
C LEU A 74 10.99 13.96 -17.50
N GLU A 75 10.52 12.75 -17.82
CA GLU A 75 9.71 11.94 -16.91
C GLU A 75 10.49 11.59 -15.62
N ARG A 76 11.75 11.15 -15.77
CA ARG A 76 12.63 10.77 -14.64
C ARG A 76 12.98 11.95 -13.74
N HIS A 77 13.20 13.14 -14.30
CA HIS A 77 13.53 14.34 -13.52
C HIS A 77 12.30 14.92 -12.79
N SER A 78 11.09 14.66 -13.29
CA SER A 78 9.84 15.06 -12.62
C SER A 78 9.42 14.14 -11.47
N ALA A 79 10.04 12.97 -11.33
CA ALA A 79 9.70 11.99 -10.31
C ALA A 79 10.85 11.85 -9.31
N GLY A 80 10.97 12.81 -8.38
CA GLY A 80 11.66 12.54 -7.13
C GLY A 80 11.01 11.30 -6.50
N GLY A 81 11.77 10.22 -6.26
CA GLY A 81 11.20 8.96 -5.77
C GLY A 81 10.33 9.14 -4.51
N TRP A 82 10.67 10.14 -3.69
CA TRP A 82 9.87 10.55 -2.54
C TRP A 82 8.53 11.20 -2.91
N GLU A 83 8.49 12.09 -3.92
CA GLU A 83 7.25 12.71 -4.40
C GLU A 83 6.32 11.66 -5.04
N ALA A 84 6.89 10.75 -5.83
CA ALA A 84 6.14 9.63 -6.40
C ALA A 84 5.56 8.71 -5.30
N PHE A 85 6.36 8.42 -4.27
CA PHE A 85 5.90 7.64 -3.11
C PHE A 85 4.78 8.36 -2.34
N LEU A 86 4.95 9.66 -2.05
CA LEU A 86 3.93 10.47 -1.38
C LEU A 86 2.65 10.56 -2.21
N ARG A 87 2.75 10.71 -3.53
CA ARG A 87 1.59 10.70 -4.43
C ARG A 87 0.90 9.34 -4.41
N LEU A 88 1.66 8.24 -4.47
CA LEU A 88 1.10 6.89 -4.40
C LEU A 88 0.36 6.67 -3.09
N PHE A 89 0.96 7.04 -1.96
CA PHE A 89 0.34 6.85 -0.65
C PHE A 89 -0.81 7.82 -0.37
N LEU A 90 -0.63 9.13 -0.60
CA LEU A 90 -1.62 10.14 -0.24
C LEU A 90 -2.76 10.27 -1.26
N VAL A 91 -2.53 9.92 -2.53
CA VAL A 91 -3.51 10.11 -3.61
C VAL A 91 -3.98 8.77 -4.16
N GLU A 92 -3.09 7.97 -4.73
CA GLU A 92 -3.48 6.78 -5.49
C GLU A 92 -4.05 5.68 -4.61
N PHE A 93 -3.49 5.47 -3.42
CA PHE A 93 -3.94 4.45 -2.48
C PHE A 93 -5.39 4.68 -1.99
N PRO A 94 -5.74 5.84 -1.38
CA PRO A 94 -7.12 6.14 -1.00
C PRO A 94 -8.09 6.13 -2.18
N GLN A 95 -7.65 6.60 -3.36
CA GLN A 95 -8.47 6.53 -4.58
C GLN A 95 -8.74 5.08 -5.00
N ALA A 96 -7.75 4.19 -4.92
CA ALA A 96 -7.91 2.79 -5.25
C ALA A 96 -8.87 2.07 -4.30
N VAL A 97 -8.81 2.36 -2.99
CA VAL A 97 -9.77 1.80 -2.01
C VAL A 97 -11.20 2.24 -2.35
N ARG A 98 -11.40 3.54 -2.65
CA ARG A 98 -12.72 4.08 -3.00
C ARG A 98 -13.24 3.60 -4.35
N ALA A 99 -12.36 3.39 -5.33
CA ALA A 99 -12.73 2.88 -6.65
C ALA A 99 -13.42 1.51 -6.56
N ASP A 100 -13.02 0.70 -5.58
CA ASP A 100 -13.54 -0.65 -5.36
C ASP A 100 -14.15 -0.81 -3.95
N TRP A 101 -14.82 0.24 -3.44
CA TRP A 101 -15.38 0.30 -2.08
C TRP A 101 -16.32 -0.86 -1.73
N LYS A 102 -17.03 -1.42 -2.72
CA LYS A 102 -17.88 -2.60 -2.50
C LYS A 102 -17.06 -3.82 -2.09
N LEU A 103 -15.91 -4.04 -2.76
CA LEU A 103 -15.01 -5.14 -2.44
C LEU A 103 -14.37 -4.92 -1.06
N PHE A 104 -14.01 -3.68 -0.73
CA PHE A 104 -13.55 -3.32 0.62
C PHE A 104 -14.55 -3.77 1.70
N TRP A 105 -15.83 -3.39 1.58
CA TRP A 105 -16.84 -3.78 2.57
C TRP A 105 -17.15 -5.27 2.58
N TRP A 106 -17.05 -5.95 1.43
CA TRP A 106 -17.14 -7.42 1.41
C TRP A 106 -16.01 -8.06 2.21
N CYS A 107 -14.75 -7.66 1.98
CA CYS A 107 -13.60 -8.14 2.76
C CYS A 107 -13.73 -7.77 4.24
N ALA A 108 -14.18 -6.55 4.55
CA ALA A 108 -14.42 -6.10 5.92
C ALA A 108 -15.50 -6.94 6.60
N ALA A 109 -16.62 -7.22 5.94
CA ALA A 109 -17.68 -8.07 6.50
C ALA A 109 -17.18 -9.50 6.74
N LEU A 110 -16.43 -10.07 5.80
CA LEU A 110 -15.81 -11.39 5.95
C LEU A 110 -14.81 -11.46 7.10
N PHE A 111 -14.19 -10.33 7.46
CA PHE A 111 -13.26 -10.26 8.58
C PHE A 111 -13.94 -9.96 9.91
N TYR A 112 -14.81 -8.94 9.98
CA TYR A 112 -15.39 -8.49 11.25
C TYR A 112 -16.57 -9.36 11.71
N LEU A 113 -17.40 -9.89 10.81
CA LEU A 113 -18.58 -10.67 11.23
C LEU A 113 -18.19 -11.96 11.97
N PRO A 114 -17.28 -12.81 11.47
CA PRO A 114 -16.90 -14.01 12.22
C PRO A 114 -16.10 -13.67 13.48
N ALA A 115 -15.27 -12.62 13.46
CA ALA A 115 -14.52 -12.18 14.62
C ALA A 115 -15.45 -11.76 15.77
N VAL A 116 -16.45 -10.92 15.47
CA VAL A 116 -17.46 -10.49 16.46
C VAL A 116 -18.29 -11.67 16.93
N LEU A 117 -18.72 -12.54 16.02
CA LEU A 117 -19.50 -13.73 16.37
C LEU A 117 -18.75 -14.63 17.37
N ILE A 118 -17.49 -14.96 17.10
CA ILE A 118 -16.67 -15.77 17.99
C ILE A 118 -16.37 -15.02 19.30
N ALA A 119 -16.08 -13.72 19.24
CA ALA A 119 -15.84 -12.93 20.45
C ALA A 119 -17.04 -12.89 21.40
N VAL A 120 -18.27 -12.88 20.87
CA VAL A 120 -19.51 -12.85 21.65
C VAL A 120 -19.88 -14.24 22.19
N ILE A 121 -19.66 -15.30 21.42
CA ILE A 121 -20.06 -16.67 21.81
C ILE A 121 -19.06 -17.30 22.80
N THR A 122 -17.76 -17.11 22.57
CA THR A 122 -16.68 -17.76 23.34
C THR A 122 -16.80 -17.58 24.86
N PRO A 123 -17.19 -16.42 25.43
CA PRO A 123 -17.35 -16.28 26.87
C PRO A 123 -18.36 -17.24 27.51
N SER A 124 -19.38 -17.64 26.77
CA SER A 124 -20.36 -18.64 27.22
C SER A 124 -19.96 -20.07 26.87
N HIS A 125 -19.09 -20.24 25.87
CA HIS A 125 -18.71 -21.50 25.22
C HIS A 125 -17.18 -21.52 25.02
N PRO A 126 -16.39 -21.68 26.10
CA PRO A 126 -14.93 -21.57 26.05
C PRO A 126 -14.25 -22.65 25.20
N GLU A 127 -14.97 -23.72 24.82
CA GLU A 127 -14.49 -24.73 23.87
C GLU A 127 -14.09 -24.14 22.50
N TRP A 128 -14.67 -23.00 22.11
CA TRP A 128 -14.26 -22.28 20.89
C TRP A 128 -12.85 -21.70 21.02
N ALA A 129 -12.50 -21.14 22.18
CA ALA A 129 -11.13 -20.68 22.46
C ALA A 129 -10.15 -21.86 22.42
N MET A 130 -10.49 -22.97 23.08
CA MET A 130 -9.66 -24.18 23.06
C MET A 130 -9.45 -24.72 21.64
N SER A 131 -10.48 -24.71 20.79
CA SER A 131 -10.40 -25.24 19.42
C SER A 131 -9.60 -24.33 18.48
N LEU A 132 -9.63 -23.01 18.69
CA LEU A 132 -9.01 -22.02 17.80
C LEU A 132 -7.61 -21.58 18.26
N LEU A 133 -7.37 -21.53 19.57
CA LEU A 133 -6.09 -21.10 20.17
C LEU A 133 -5.25 -22.29 20.64
N GLY A 134 -5.88 -23.39 21.04
CA GLY A 134 -5.20 -24.50 21.71
C GLY A 134 -4.72 -24.16 23.13
N PRO A 135 -4.15 -25.15 23.85
CA PRO A 135 -3.67 -24.93 25.22
C PRO A 135 -2.59 -23.86 25.30
N ASP A 136 -1.59 -23.92 24.42
CA ASP A 136 -0.45 -23.00 24.43
C ASP A 136 -0.89 -21.57 24.11
N GLY A 137 -1.83 -21.40 23.16
CA GLY A 137 -2.38 -20.09 22.83
C GLY A 137 -3.18 -19.49 23.98
N MET A 138 -3.98 -20.29 24.68
CA MET A 138 -4.72 -19.83 25.86
C MET A 138 -3.77 -19.38 26.98
N VAL A 139 -2.73 -20.16 27.28
CA VAL A 139 -1.69 -19.79 28.26
C VAL A 139 -0.99 -18.49 27.86
N GLN A 140 -0.67 -18.32 26.58
CA GLN A 140 -0.07 -17.09 26.08
C GLN A 140 -1.00 -15.89 26.27
N ILE A 141 -2.29 -16.02 25.93
CA ILE A 141 -3.28 -14.94 26.10
C ILE A 141 -3.45 -14.57 27.57
N GLU A 142 -3.47 -15.54 28.48
CA GLU A 142 -3.50 -15.27 29.93
C GLU A 142 -2.23 -14.59 30.43
N SER A 143 -1.06 -14.96 29.90
CA SER A 143 0.20 -14.29 30.27
C SER A 143 0.22 -12.82 29.86
N MET A 144 -0.48 -12.46 28.79
CA MET A 144 -0.57 -11.09 28.29
C MET A 144 -1.71 -10.31 28.95
N TYR A 145 -2.89 -10.92 29.10
CA TYR A 145 -4.14 -10.24 29.42
C TYR A 145 -4.92 -10.86 30.60
N GLY A 146 -4.31 -11.67 31.46
CA GLY A 146 -4.89 -12.09 32.74
C GLY A 146 -5.21 -10.92 33.69
N GLU A 147 -5.90 -11.21 34.80
CA GLU A 147 -6.32 -10.17 35.77
C GLU A 147 -5.15 -9.36 36.33
N ASP A 148 -4.06 -10.05 36.69
CA ASP A 148 -2.85 -9.45 37.28
C ASP A 148 -1.71 -9.27 36.26
N SER A 149 -1.95 -9.55 34.98
CA SER A 149 -0.89 -9.49 33.97
C SER A 149 -0.64 -8.07 33.47
N LYS A 150 0.60 -7.84 33.03
CA LYS A 150 0.98 -6.62 32.31
C LYS A 150 1.58 -7.02 30.96
N PRO A 151 0.90 -6.74 29.83
CA PRO A 151 1.43 -7.15 28.54
C PRO A 151 2.78 -6.49 28.20
N SER A 152 3.10 -5.35 28.82
CA SER A 152 4.44 -4.74 28.74
C SER A 152 5.55 -5.62 29.34
N ASP A 153 5.25 -6.38 30.39
CA ASP A 153 6.21 -7.30 31.00
C ASP A 153 6.43 -8.51 30.09
N TYR A 154 5.35 -9.06 29.51
CA TYR A 154 5.45 -10.10 28.48
C TYR A 154 6.30 -9.66 27.29
N VAL A 155 6.10 -8.43 26.78
CA VAL A 155 6.91 -7.90 25.67
C VAL A 155 8.38 -7.79 26.07
N ARG A 156 8.67 -7.31 27.28
CA ARG A 156 10.05 -7.21 27.80
C ARG A 156 10.70 -8.59 27.93
N GLU A 157 9.99 -9.58 28.44
CA GLU A 157 10.50 -10.95 28.64
C GLU A 157 10.70 -11.68 27.32
N SER A 158 9.76 -11.52 26.38
CA SER A 158 9.78 -12.24 25.10
C SER A 158 10.75 -11.63 24.08
N PHE A 159 10.86 -10.30 24.05
CA PHE A 159 11.62 -9.58 23.00
C PHE A 159 12.83 -8.82 23.54
N GLY A 160 12.95 -8.60 24.85
CA GLY A 160 14.03 -7.84 25.49
C GLY A 160 13.96 -6.32 25.28
N SER A 161 13.38 -5.85 24.17
CA SER A 161 13.21 -4.42 23.86
C SER A 161 11.99 -4.16 22.97
N GLY A 162 11.42 -2.96 23.08
CA GLY A 162 10.33 -2.52 22.20
C GLY A 162 10.73 -2.47 20.71
N PHE A 163 12.01 -2.22 20.41
CA PHE A 163 12.51 -2.26 19.02
C PHE A 163 12.51 -3.68 18.44
N ALA A 164 12.90 -4.69 19.24
CA ALA A 164 12.83 -6.08 18.81
C ALA A 164 11.38 -6.54 18.60
N ALA A 165 10.47 -6.15 19.50
CA ALA A 165 9.03 -6.39 19.36
C ALA A 165 8.48 -5.72 18.08
N PHE A 166 8.79 -4.45 17.86
CA PHE A 166 8.45 -3.72 16.64
C PHE A 166 8.90 -4.44 15.36
N CYS A 167 10.16 -4.90 15.29
CA CYS A 167 10.67 -5.64 14.14
C CYS A 167 9.91 -6.95 13.91
N PHE A 168 9.57 -7.67 15.00
CA PHE A 168 8.75 -8.87 14.94
C PHE A 168 7.34 -8.57 14.42
N TYR A 169 6.68 -7.53 14.95
CA TYR A 169 5.33 -7.13 14.53
C TYR A 169 5.28 -6.67 13.08
N ILE A 170 6.28 -5.93 12.59
CA ILE A 170 6.41 -5.61 11.16
C ILE A 170 6.48 -6.91 10.35
N TRP A 171 7.40 -7.80 10.70
CA TRP A 171 7.58 -9.05 9.97
C TRP A 171 6.29 -9.86 9.93
N ASN A 172 5.61 -10.00 11.07
CA ASN A 172 4.35 -10.73 11.17
C ASN A 172 3.25 -10.11 10.30
N ASN A 173 2.97 -8.82 10.48
CA ASN A 173 1.81 -8.19 9.86
C ASN A 173 2.01 -8.00 8.35
N VAL A 174 3.20 -7.60 7.92
CA VAL A 174 3.52 -7.50 6.48
C VAL A 174 3.54 -8.90 5.83
N SER A 175 3.96 -9.95 6.55
CA SER A 175 3.87 -11.32 6.04
C SER A 175 2.43 -11.78 5.87
N ILE A 176 1.54 -11.46 6.83
CA ILE A 176 0.11 -11.74 6.72
C ILE A 176 -0.47 -10.99 5.52
N ASP A 177 -0.16 -9.70 5.38
CA ASP A 177 -0.59 -8.91 4.22
C ASP A 177 -0.14 -9.58 2.92
N PHE A 178 1.14 -9.88 2.77
CA PHE A 178 1.66 -10.46 1.53
C PHE A 178 1.05 -11.83 1.22
N ARG A 179 0.90 -12.71 2.22
CA ARG A 179 0.24 -14.02 2.06
C ARG A 179 -1.22 -13.87 1.66
N THR A 180 -1.92 -12.91 2.27
CA THR A 180 -3.32 -12.60 1.95
C THR A 180 -3.45 -12.12 0.50
N PHE A 181 -2.60 -11.18 0.09
CA PHE A 181 -2.56 -10.69 -1.29
C PHE A 181 -2.24 -11.82 -2.29
N ALA A 182 -1.14 -12.55 -2.07
CA ALA A 182 -0.68 -13.61 -2.95
C ALA A 182 -1.71 -14.75 -3.06
N GLY A 183 -2.31 -15.17 -1.94
CA GLY A 183 -3.40 -16.14 -1.92
C GLY A 183 -4.66 -15.63 -2.64
N GLY A 184 -4.90 -14.32 -2.63
CA GLY A 184 -5.98 -13.69 -3.37
C GLY A 184 -5.83 -13.75 -4.89
N ILE A 185 -4.59 -13.77 -5.41
CA ILE A 185 -4.32 -13.90 -6.86
C ILE A 185 -4.90 -15.22 -7.41
N LEU A 186 -4.99 -16.27 -6.59
CA LEU A 186 -5.56 -17.57 -6.93
C LEU A 186 -7.10 -17.56 -6.88
N GLY A 187 -7.72 -16.59 -7.56
CA GLY A 187 -9.18 -16.48 -7.63
C GLY A 187 -9.86 -16.04 -6.33
N GLY A 188 -9.12 -15.49 -5.38
CA GLY A 188 -9.63 -14.97 -4.10
C GLY A 188 -9.68 -16.00 -2.96
N VAL A 189 -9.50 -17.30 -3.24
CA VAL A 189 -9.68 -18.37 -2.24
C VAL A 189 -8.64 -18.29 -1.12
N GLY A 190 -7.37 -18.04 -1.44
CA GLY A 190 -6.33 -17.92 -0.42
C GLY A 190 -6.53 -16.68 0.47
N ALA A 191 -6.95 -15.55 -0.10
CA ALA A 191 -7.28 -14.36 0.67
C ALA A 191 -8.47 -14.60 1.63
N LEU A 192 -9.50 -15.33 1.16
CA LEU A 192 -10.64 -15.71 1.99
C LEU A 192 -10.20 -16.58 3.18
N PHE A 193 -9.37 -17.59 2.94
CA PHE A 193 -8.86 -18.46 3.99
C PHE A 193 -8.07 -17.68 5.04
N VAL A 194 -7.13 -16.82 4.61
CA VAL A 194 -6.32 -16.02 5.54
C VAL A 194 -7.18 -15.03 6.33
N LEU A 195 -8.15 -14.36 5.69
CA LEU A 195 -9.08 -13.47 6.39
C LEU A 195 -9.90 -14.21 7.43
N LEU A 196 -10.52 -15.34 7.07
CA LEU A 196 -11.35 -16.11 7.99
C LEU A 196 -10.54 -16.68 9.14
N PHE A 197 -9.33 -17.19 8.88
CA PHE A 197 -8.47 -17.70 9.93
C PHE A 197 -8.09 -16.60 10.94
N ASN A 198 -7.60 -15.45 10.47
CA ASN A 198 -7.25 -14.33 11.35
C ASN A 198 -8.49 -13.74 12.06
N SER A 199 -9.63 -13.70 11.38
CA SER A 199 -10.91 -13.27 11.94
C SER A 199 -11.35 -14.16 13.12
N LEU A 200 -11.38 -15.48 12.91
CA LEU A 200 -11.77 -16.43 13.96
C LEU A 200 -10.76 -16.41 15.12
N HIS A 201 -9.46 -16.33 14.82
CA HIS A 201 -8.41 -16.23 15.83
C HIS A 201 -8.56 -14.95 16.67
N LEU A 202 -8.76 -13.79 16.03
CA LEU A 202 -9.00 -12.52 16.73
C LEU A 202 -10.25 -12.61 17.62
N GLY A 203 -11.34 -13.17 17.10
CA GLY A 203 -12.56 -13.40 17.87
C GLY A 203 -12.32 -14.30 19.08
N ALA A 204 -11.55 -15.37 18.93
CA ALA A 204 -11.22 -16.29 20.01
C ALA A 204 -10.37 -15.61 21.09
N VAL A 205 -9.38 -14.80 20.72
CA VAL A 205 -8.58 -14.00 21.68
C VAL A 205 -9.48 -13.07 22.49
N PHE A 206 -10.32 -12.27 21.82
CA PHE A 206 -11.20 -11.32 22.51
C PHE A 206 -12.20 -12.05 23.41
N GLY A 207 -12.84 -13.10 22.89
CA GLY A 207 -13.81 -13.88 23.66
C GLY A 207 -13.17 -14.61 24.85
N TYR A 208 -11.95 -15.12 24.70
CA TYR A 208 -11.24 -15.80 25.78
C TYR A 208 -10.82 -14.83 26.89
N VAL A 209 -10.34 -13.63 26.54
CA VAL A 209 -10.04 -12.61 27.56
C VAL A 209 -11.29 -12.17 28.32
N HIS A 210 -12.47 -12.14 27.68
CA HIS A 210 -13.73 -11.91 28.39
C HIS A 210 -14.16 -13.07 29.29
N TYR A 211 -13.64 -14.27 29.06
CA TYR A 211 -13.90 -15.45 29.88
C TYR A 211 -12.96 -15.56 31.09
N SER A 212 -11.64 -15.45 30.88
CA SER A 212 -10.63 -15.71 31.93
C SER A 212 -9.59 -14.61 32.13
N GLY A 213 -9.70 -13.48 31.43
CA GLY A 213 -8.74 -12.38 31.50
C GLY A 213 -9.35 -11.04 31.91
N ASN A 214 -8.62 -9.98 31.59
CA ASN A 214 -8.97 -8.60 31.81
C ASN A 214 -9.23 -7.89 30.47
N PRO A 215 -10.51 -7.72 30.08
CA PRO A 215 -10.88 -7.04 28.84
C PRO A 215 -10.34 -5.62 28.73
N LEU A 216 -10.25 -4.90 29.85
CA LEU A 216 -9.74 -3.53 29.84
C LEU A 216 -8.25 -3.49 29.43
N THR A 217 -7.46 -4.43 29.94
CA THR A 217 -6.05 -4.58 29.57
C THR A 217 -5.92 -4.87 28.08
N LEU A 218 -6.70 -5.81 27.54
CA LEU A 218 -6.72 -6.12 26.11
C LEU A 218 -7.11 -4.90 25.27
N TYR A 219 -8.26 -4.28 25.57
CA TYR A 219 -8.77 -3.17 24.77
C TYR A 219 -7.83 -1.98 24.76
N THR A 220 -7.28 -1.62 25.91
CA THR A 220 -6.32 -0.50 25.99
C THR A 220 -5.00 -0.81 25.28
N TRP A 221 -4.59 -2.08 25.22
CA TRP A 221 -3.43 -2.51 24.44
C TRP A 221 -3.66 -2.38 22.93
N VAL A 222 -4.81 -2.83 22.44
CA VAL A 222 -5.08 -2.99 20.99
C VAL A 222 -5.70 -1.77 20.30
N VAL A 223 -6.40 -0.90 21.04
CA VAL A 223 -7.28 0.13 20.44
C VAL A 223 -6.57 1.06 19.44
N ALA A 224 -5.29 1.40 19.66
CA ALA A 224 -4.55 2.30 18.79
C ALA A 224 -4.01 1.63 17.53
N HIS A 225 -3.28 0.52 17.67
CA HIS A 225 -2.69 -0.18 16.52
C HIS A 225 -3.72 -0.97 15.71
N GLY A 226 -4.82 -1.40 16.33
CA GLY A 226 -5.88 -2.14 15.65
C GLY A 226 -6.51 -1.36 14.48
N ALA A 227 -6.57 -0.02 14.56
CA ALA A 227 -7.09 0.80 13.47
C ALA A 227 -6.31 0.61 12.15
N PRO A 228 -5.00 0.90 12.09
CA PRO A 228 -4.23 0.66 10.87
C PRO A 228 -4.03 -0.83 10.56
N GLU A 229 -3.86 -1.71 11.56
CA GLU A 229 -3.62 -3.14 11.32
C GLU A 229 -4.80 -3.85 10.64
N LEU A 230 -5.98 -3.77 11.25
CA LEU A 230 -7.17 -4.46 10.76
C LEU A 230 -7.63 -3.88 9.42
N THR A 231 -7.40 -2.58 9.22
CA THR A 231 -7.65 -1.95 7.91
C THR A 231 -6.64 -2.43 6.86
N GLY A 232 -5.37 -2.58 7.21
CA GLY A 232 -4.31 -3.07 6.33
C GLY A 232 -4.61 -4.48 5.80
N VAL A 233 -4.94 -5.43 6.67
CA VAL A 233 -5.22 -6.82 6.25
C VAL A 233 -6.46 -6.91 5.35
N VAL A 234 -7.52 -6.14 5.64
CA VAL A 234 -8.73 -6.07 4.80
C VAL A 234 -8.40 -5.50 3.41
N ILE A 235 -7.57 -4.46 3.34
CA ILE A 235 -7.13 -3.86 2.07
C ILE A 235 -6.22 -4.83 1.30
N SER A 236 -5.35 -5.57 1.99
CA SER A 236 -4.51 -6.58 1.35
C SER A 236 -5.34 -7.69 0.70
N ALA A 237 -6.37 -8.16 1.41
CA ALA A 237 -7.33 -9.11 0.86
C ALA A 237 -8.08 -8.55 -0.34
N MET A 238 -8.57 -7.31 -0.25
CA MET A 238 -9.21 -6.60 -1.35
C MET A 238 -8.29 -6.53 -2.58
N ALA A 239 -7.02 -6.19 -2.38
CA ALA A 239 -6.01 -6.13 -3.45
C ALA A 239 -5.81 -7.49 -4.11
N GLY A 240 -5.63 -8.54 -3.32
CA GLY A 240 -5.45 -9.91 -3.82
C GLY A 240 -6.66 -10.41 -4.58
N MET A 241 -7.85 -10.30 -3.99
CA MET A 241 -9.12 -10.71 -4.60
C MET A 241 -9.40 -9.95 -5.91
N ARG A 242 -9.06 -8.65 -5.98
CA ARG A 242 -9.19 -7.86 -7.21
C ARG A 242 -8.35 -8.43 -8.35
N VAL A 243 -7.11 -8.83 -8.07
CA VAL A 243 -6.23 -9.47 -9.04
C VAL A 243 -6.77 -10.86 -9.41
N GLY A 244 -7.14 -11.69 -8.44
CA GLY A 244 -7.70 -13.02 -8.71
C GLY A 244 -8.98 -12.99 -9.53
N TRP A 245 -9.87 -12.05 -9.26
CA TRP A 245 -11.11 -11.87 -10.01
C TRP A 245 -10.86 -11.54 -11.49
N SER A 246 -9.80 -10.78 -11.78
CA SER A 246 -9.41 -10.44 -13.16
C SER A 246 -8.96 -11.66 -13.97
N VAL A 247 -8.41 -12.69 -13.30
CA VAL A 247 -8.00 -13.95 -13.94
C VAL A 247 -9.23 -14.80 -14.26
N LEU A 248 -10.18 -14.88 -13.33
CA LEU A 248 -11.41 -15.65 -13.47
C LEU A 248 -12.36 -15.02 -14.51
N ARG A 249 -12.49 -13.69 -14.50
CA ARG A 249 -13.40 -12.94 -15.37
C ARG A 249 -12.69 -11.76 -16.05
N PRO A 250 -11.82 -12.02 -17.05
CA PRO A 250 -11.02 -11.00 -17.72
C PRO A 250 -11.83 -10.07 -18.64
N GLY A 251 -13.10 -10.39 -18.89
CA GLY A 251 -13.98 -9.60 -19.76
C GLY A 251 -13.53 -9.71 -21.23
N ARG A 252 -13.26 -8.57 -21.86
CA ARG A 252 -12.80 -8.48 -23.27
C ARG A 252 -11.29 -8.56 -23.43
N LEU A 253 -10.53 -8.62 -22.33
CA LEU A 253 -9.08 -8.67 -22.36
C LEU A 253 -8.60 -10.12 -22.36
N GLU A 254 -7.41 -10.36 -22.92
CA GLU A 254 -6.69 -11.61 -22.65
C GLU A 254 -6.36 -11.71 -21.16
N ARG A 255 -6.34 -12.93 -20.61
CA ARG A 255 -6.06 -13.16 -19.17
C ARG A 255 -4.76 -12.50 -18.71
N ARG A 256 -3.70 -12.55 -19.52
CA ARG A 256 -2.42 -11.91 -19.20
C ARG A 256 -2.54 -10.39 -19.14
N ALA A 257 -3.23 -9.78 -20.09
CA ALA A 257 -3.45 -8.34 -20.11
C ALA A 257 -4.34 -7.88 -18.94
N ALA A 258 -5.40 -8.64 -18.64
CA ALA A 258 -6.28 -8.41 -17.49
C ALA A 258 -5.49 -8.47 -16.17
N LEU A 259 -4.62 -9.49 -16.02
CA LEU A 259 -3.77 -9.66 -14.85
C LEU A 259 -2.80 -8.49 -14.66
N VAL A 260 -2.11 -8.05 -15.73
CA VAL A 260 -1.19 -6.90 -15.67
C VAL A 260 -1.92 -5.63 -15.27
N LEU A 261 -3.10 -5.38 -15.86
CA LEU A 261 -3.91 -4.21 -15.53
C LEU A 261 -4.42 -4.25 -14.08
N ALA A 262 -4.88 -5.40 -13.62
CA ALA A 262 -5.33 -5.58 -12.25
C ALA A 262 -4.19 -5.45 -11.24
N GLY A 263 -3.00 -6.00 -11.55
CA GLY A 263 -1.80 -5.85 -10.74
C GLY A 263 -1.37 -4.39 -10.58
N ARG A 264 -1.41 -3.60 -11.66
CA ARG A 264 -1.14 -2.15 -11.60
C ARG A 264 -2.14 -1.41 -10.69
N LYS A 265 -3.43 -1.78 -10.73
CA LYS A 265 -4.45 -1.20 -9.86
C LYS A 265 -4.34 -1.67 -8.39
N ALA A 266 -3.79 -2.86 -8.17
CA ALA A 266 -3.61 -3.43 -6.85
C ALA A 266 -2.33 -2.95 -6.15
N LEU A 267 -1.34 -2.45 -6.90
CA LEU A 267 -0.06 -2.00 -6.34
C LEU A 267 -0.21 -0.89 -5.28
N PRO A 268 -1.01 0.19 -5.50
CA PRO A 268 -1.24 1.19 -4.46
C PRO A 268 -1.92 0.61 -3.21
N LEU A 269 -2.82 -0.36 -3.38
CA LEU A 269 -3.50 -1.03 -2.26
C LEU A 269 -2.52 -1.85 -1.42
N LEU A 270 -1.65 -2.63 -2.07
CA LEU A 270 -0.66 -3.46 -1.39
C LEU A 270 0.37 -2.62 -0.63
N ILE A 271 0.90 -1.57 -1.26
CA ILE A 271 1.85 -0.65 -0.61
C ILE A 271 1.16 0.09 0.54
N GLY A 272 -0.07 0.57 0.33
CA GLY A 272 -0.85 1.23 1.38
C GLY A 272 -1.15 0.32 2.56
N ALA A 273 -1.53 -0.93 2.33
CA ALA A 273 -1.72 -1.94 3.37
C ALA A 273 -0.44 -2.17 4.18
N ALA A 274 0.69 -2.40 3.51
CA ALA A 274 1.99 -2.59 4.17
C ALA A 274 2.41 -1.38 5.00
N ILE A 275 2.12 -0.15 4.55
CA ILE A 275 2.38 1.07 5.34
C ILE A 275 1.49 1.11 6.57
N LEU A 276 0.18 0.81 6.42
CA LEU A 276 -0.74 0.77 7.56
C LEU A 276 -0.30 -0.27 8.60
N THR A 277 -0.02 -1.52 8.20
CA THR A 277 0.45 -2.55 9.13
C THR A 277 1.81 -2.23 9.74
N SER A 278 2.70 -1.55 9.01
CA SER A 278 3.95 -1.04 9.59
C SER A 278 3.71 0.06 10.63
N LEU A 279 2.77 0.97 10.40
CA LEU A 279 2.36 1.98 11.39
C LEU A 279 1.73 1.32 12.63
N ALA A 280 0.95 0.26 12.44
CA ALA A 280 0.42 -0.54 13.54
C ALA A 280 1.54 -1.12 14.41
N ALA A 281 2.56 -1.72 13.80
CA ALA A 281 3.71 -2.26 14.52
C ALA A 281 4.47 -1.19 15.32
N VAL A 282 4.58 0.05 14.81
CA VAL A 282 5.15 1.18 15.59
C VAL A 282 4.30 1.44 16.83
N LEU A 283 2.97 1.54 16.65
CA LEU A 283 2.07 1.79 17.77
C LEU A 283 2.12 0.64 18.80
N GLU A 284 2.17 -0.61 18.35
CA GLU A 284 2.22 -1.79 19.21
C GLU A 284 3.56 -1.93 19.95
N GLY A 285 4.69 -1.73 19.27
CA GLY A 285 6.01 -1.89 19.87
C GLY A 285 6.41 -0.77 20.83
N PHE A 286 5.87 0.44 20.64
CA PHE A 286 6.31 1.63 21.39
C PHE A 286 5.21 2.30 22.21
N TRP A 287 3.99 2.39 21.70
CA TRP A 287 2.91 3.15 22.35
C TRP A 287 2.01 2.26 23.22
N SER A 288 1.61 1.08 22.75
CA SER A 288 0.79 0.12 23.51
C SER A 288 1.38 -0.24 24.89
N PRO A 289 2.71 -0.42 25.04
CA PRO A 289 3.34 -0.74 26.32
C PRO A 289 3.43 0.44 27.30
N MET A 290 3.11 1.66 26.88
CA MET A 290 3.16 2.83 27.78
C MET A 290 2.10 2.68 28.88
N ASP A 291 2.50 2.96 30.12
CA ASP A 291 1.59 2.97 31.28
C ASP A 291 0.83 4.29 31.33
N LEU A 292 -0.26 4.36 30.56
CA LEU A 292 -1.11 5.52 30.41
C LEU A 292 -2.54 5.20 30.89
N PRO A 293 -3.25 6.17 31.48
CA PRO A 293 -4.66 6.03 31.82
C PRO A 293 -5.50 5.49 30.66
N PRO A 294 -6.48 4.59 30.92
CA PRO A 294 -7.34 4.03 29.87
C PRO A 294 -8.03 5.09 29.01
N THR A 295 -8.43 6.22 29.60
CA THR A 295 -9.06 7.33 28.88
C THR A 295 -8.17 7.89 27.77
N ILE A 296 -6.87 8.10 28.06
CA ILE A 296 -5.89 8.55 27.07
C ILE A 296 -5.74 7.50 25.98
N LYS A 297 -5.69 6.21 26.38
CA LYS A 297 -5.54 5.14 25.41
C LYS A 297 -6.73 5.03 24.44
N PHE A 298 -7.95 5.11 24.96
CA PHE A 298 -9.17 5.10 24.15
C PHE A 298 -9.31 6.34 23.27
N VAL A 299 -8.94 7.52 23.76
CA VAL A 299 -8.96 8.76 22.95
C VAL A 299 -7.95 8.65 21.79
N ALA A 300 -6.72 8.21 22.08
CA ALA A 300 -5.71 7.99 21.04
C ALA A 300 -6.17 6.96 20.00
N GLY A 301 -6.73 5.83 20.45
CA GLY A 301 -7.27 4.82 19.55
C GLY A 301 -8.44 5.31 18.70
N GLY A 302 -9.38 6.05 19.29
CA GLY A 302 -10.46 6.71 18.57
C GLY A 302 -9.96 7.70 17.51
N MET A 303 -8.90 8.45 17.83
CA MET A 303 -8.23 9.33 16.85
C MET A 303 -7.56 8.53 15.74
N CYS A 304 -6.88 7.41 16.04
CA CYS A 304 -6.29 6.55 15.02
C CYS A 304 -7.35 6.03 14.03
N TRP A 305 -8.48 5.52 14.53
CA TRP A 305 -9.62 5.11 13.71
C TRP A 305 -10.16 6.25 12.85
N LEU A 306 -10.36 7.43 13.47
CA LEU A 306 -10.85 8.62 12.76
C LEU A 306 -9.88 9.05 11.66
N VAL A 307 -8.57 9.09 11.94
CA VAL A 307 -7.54 9.47 10.97
C VAL A 307 -7.51 8.50 9.80
N VAL A 308 -7.52 7.19 10.06
CA VAL A 308 -7.55 6.18 8.98
C VAL A 308 -8.82 6.32 8.14
N ALA A 309 -9.99 6.49 8.77
CA ALA A 309 -11.25 6.66 8.06
C ALA A 309 -11.27 7.96 7.22
N VAL A 310 -10.89 9.10 7.81
CA VAL A 310 -10.82 10.40 7.13
C VAL A 310 -9.82 10.35 5.98
N PHE A 311 -8.66 9.73 6.19
CA PHE A 311 -7.65 9.55 5.16
C PHE A 311 -8.18 8.76 3.97
N LEU A 312 -8.77 7.60 4.20
CA LEU A 312 -9.34 6.75 3.15
C LEU A 312 -10.57 7.38 2.47
N LEU A 313 -11.32 8.24 3.15
CA LEU A 313 -12.51 8.89 2.59
C LEU A 313 -12.21 10.18 1.82
N PHE A 314 -11.23 10.97 2.28
CA PHE A 314 -11.03 12.35 1.81
C PHE A 314 -9.71 12.59 1.07
N SER A 315 -8.65 11.85 1.38
CA SER A 315 -7.34 12.10 0.77
C SER A 315 -7.36 11.84 -0.73
N GLY A 316 -6.71 12.69 -1.53
CA GLY A 316 -6.66 12.56 -2.98
C GLY A 316 -7.97 12.90 -3.73
N ARG A 317 -8.92 13.62 -3.12
CA ARG A 317 -10.18 14.02 -3.80
C ARG A 317 -10.06 15.18 -4.79
N ARG A 318 -8.90 15.83 -4.92
CA ARG A 318 -8.71 16.95 -5.86
C ARG A 318 -7.94 16.53 -7.12
N GLN A 319 -8.72 16.21 -8.16
CA GLN A 319 -8.50 16.62 -9.56
C GLN A 319 -9.78 16.32 -10.37
N ALA A 320 -10.79 17.16 -10.16
CA ALA A 320 -11.85 17.42 -11.12
C ALA A 320 -12.00 18.95 -11.09
N ASP A 321 -11.94 19.58 -12.25
CA ASP A 321 -11.95 21.03 -12.52
C ASP A 321 -10.58 21.63 -12.91
N ALA A 322 -10.06 21.12 -14.03
CA ALA A 322 -9.29 21.91 -14.99
C ALA A 322 -9.64 21.35 -16.39
N THR A 323 -10.89 21.59 -16.80
CA THR A 323 -11.31 21.55 -18.21
C THR A 323 -10.90 22.83 -18.90
#